data_AF-A0A3M2GSU1-F1
#
_entry.id   AF-A0A3M2GSU1-F1
#
_cell.length_a   1.000
_cell.length_b   1.000
_cell.length_c   1.000
_cell.angle_alpha   90.00
_cell.angle_beta   90.00
_cell.angle_gamma   90.00
#
_symmetry.space_group_name_H-M   'P 1'
#
loop_
_entity.id
_entity.type
_entity.pdbx_description
1 polymer ?
#
loop_
_entity_poly.entity_id
_entity_poly.type
_entity_poly.pdbx_seq_one_letter_code
_entity_poly.pdbx_strand_id
1 'polypeptide(L)'
;LNSAILGFPRRDVEKRFDRIVEFAGLQEFIDAPLRTYSTGMGARLGFSVATDVQPEILIVDEILGVGDATFQQKSFERIQSFQASGSTILLVTHSLERVREMCTRAIWLDQGNLVMEGNAEQVVGQYLEHNKQKEETRLQKQHTIEKEEKKEEKKEDAPKRWGTQRAEITDVCIENSVGNEQRIFQTGDELNLRIRYHAHELIDDAVFGMAVHSHSGVHITGPNTQVAGLELPALQGQGEVLFRVPALPLLEGLYHISVAIVNRADTEIYDYHDRLYDFRVDNTGNPSAEKYGLMTLQGAWYFQENCSSDH
;
A
#
# COMPACT_ATOMS: atom_id res chain seq x y z
N LEU A 1 6.17 -26.52 -27.87
CA LEU A 1 4.74 -26.55 -28.28
C LEU A 1 4.25 -27.90 -28.81
N ASN A 2 5.11 -28.86 -29.20
CA ASN A 2 4.68 -30.09 -29.90
C ASN A 2 4.43 -31.33 -29.01
N SER A 3 4.05 -31.18 -27.73
CA SER A 3 3.89 -32.36 -26.84
C SER A 3 2.73 -32.29 -25.84
N ALA A 4 1.95 -31.20 -25.83
CA ALA A 4 0.82 -31.02 -24.91
C ALA A 4 -0.51 -30.72 -25.61
N ILE A 5 -0.56 -30.81 -26.95
CA ILE A 5 -1.81 -30.74 -27.71
C ILE A 5 -2.44 -32.15 -27.69
N LEU A 6 -2.94 -32.47 -26.50
CA LEU A 6 -3.79 -33.58 -26.12
C LEU A 6 -4.83 -33.88 -27.20
N GLY A 7 -4.91 -35.12 -27.72
CA GLY A 7 -6.14 -35.80 -28.19
C GLY A 7 -7.15 -35.10 -29.12
N PHE A 8 -6.90 -33.89 -29.62
CA PHE A 8 -7.87 -33.09 -30.37
C PHE A 8 -7.69 -33.24 -31.89
N PRO A 9 -8.78 -33.30 -32.66
CA PRO A 9 -8.72 -33.22 -34.12
C PRO A 9 -7.96 -31.97 -34.59
N ARG A 10 -7.20 -32.08 -35.69
CA ARG A 10 -6.36 -30.99 -36.24
C ARG A 10 -7.10 -29.66 -36.41
N ARG A 11 -8.38 -29.71 -36.79
CA ARG A 11 -9.25 -28.53 -36.95
C ARG A 11 -9.54 -27.80 -35.64
N ASP A 12 -9.57 -28.53 -34.52
CA ASP A 12 -9.79 -27.95 -33.20
C ASP A 12 -8.50 -27.36 -32.64
N VAL A 13 -7.35 -27.91 -33.05
CA VAL A 13 -6.03 -27.36 -32.70
C VAL A 13 -5.83 -25.96 -33.30
N GLU A 14 -6.16 -25.77 -34.59
CA GLU A 14 -6.03 -24.47 -35.28
C GLU A 14 -6.93 -23.40 -34.63
N LYS A 15 -8.21 -23.72 -34.38
CA LYS A 15 -9.13 -22.78 -33.71
C LYS A 15 -8.69 -22.41 -32.29
N ARG A 16 -8.16 -23.38 -31.54
CA ARG A 16 -7.65 -23.14 -30.18
C ARG A 16 -6.39 -22.30 -30.22
N PHE A 17 -5.51 -22.54 -31.19
CA PHE A 17 -4.31 -21.73 -31.39
C PHE A 17 -4.67 -20.25 -31.59
N ASP A 18 -5.54 -19.93 -32.55
CA ASP A 18 -5.93 -18.55 -32.83
C ASP A 18 -6.51 -17.85 -31.59
N ARG A 19 -7.42 -18.52 -30.87
CA ARG A 19 -8.03 -17.99 -29.64
C ARG A 19 -7.01 -17.77 -28.51
N ILE A 20 -6.06 -18.70 -28.35
CA ILE A 20 -5.00 -18.60 -27.34
C ILE A 20 -4.11 -17.38 -27.63
N VAL A 21 -3.73 -17.20 -28.90
CA VAL A 21 -2.89 -16.09 -29.34
C VAL A 21 -3.61 -14.76 -29.19
N GLU A 22 -4.89 -14.72 -29.54
CA GLU A 22 -5.75 -13.55 -29.36
C GLU A 22 -5.89 -13.16 -27.89
N PHE A 23 -6.18 -14.12 -27.02
CA PHE A 23 -6.29 -13.86 -25.58
C PHE A 23 -4.94 -13.43 -25.00
N ALA A 24 -3.84 -14.07 -25.42
CA ALA A 24 -2.49 -13.69 -25.04
C ALA A 24 -2.10 -12.29 -25.53
N GLY A 25 -2.75 -11.76 -26.59
CA GLY A 25 -2.42 -10.49 -27.24
C GLY A 25 -1.02 -10.51 -27.88
N LEU A 26 -0.63 -11.63 -28.49
CA LEU A 26 0.70 -11.87 -29.06
C LEU A 26 0.67 -12.09 -30.58
N GLN A 27 -0.36 -11.63 -31.28
CA GLN A 27 -0.56 -11.85 -32.72
C GLN A 27 0.68 -11.47 -33.56
N GLU A 28 1.33 -10.36 -33.23
CA GLU A 28 2.51 -9.86 -33.96
C GLU A 28 3.81 -10.61 -33.64
N PHE A 29 3.85 -11.33 -32.52
CA PHE A 29 5.07 -11.94 -31.98
C PHE A 29 5.00 -13.47 -31.92
N ILE A 30 3.86 -14.08 -32.24
CA ILE A 30 3.64 -15.51 -32.04
C ILE A 30 4.62 -16.39 -32.83
N ASP A 31 5.00 -15.96 -34.02
CA ASP A 31 5.95 -16.67 -34.89
C ASP A 31 7.41 -16.48 -34.47
N ALA A 32 7.69 -15.57 -33.54
CA ALA A 32 9.04 -15.38 -33.02
C ALA A 32 9.45 -16.57 -32.12
N PRO A 33 10.74 -16.95 -32.07
CA PRO A 33 11.20 -18.03 -31.21
C PRO A 33 10.92 -17.72 -29.72
N LEU A 34 10.38 -18.67 -28.95
CA LEU A 34 10.04 -18.47 -27.52
C LEU A 34 11.18 -17.90 -26.66
N ARG A 35 12.45 -18.19 -27.00
CA ARG A 35 13.62 -17.66 -26.30
C ARG A 35 13.76 -16.12 -26.41
N THR A 36 13.06 -15.49 -27.35
CA THR A 36 13.06 -14.04 -27.54
C THR A 36 11.88 -13.37 -26.83
N TYR A 37 11.02 -14.13 -26.15
CA TYR A 37 9.88 -13.60 -25.44
C TYR A 37 10.37 -12.98 -24.13
N SER A 38 9.80 -11.83 -23.77
CA SER A 38 9.96 -11.32 -22.41
C SER A 38 9.31 -12.26 -21.40
N THR A 39 9.68 -12.14 -20.14
CA THR A 39 9.03 -12.88 -19.04
C THR A 39 7.52 -12.67 -19.03
N GLY A 40 7.06 -11.43 -19.30
CA GLY A 40 5.64 -11.09 -19.43
C GLY A 40 4.95 -11.77 -20.61
N MET A 41 5.57 -11.79 -21.79
CA MET A 41 5.01 -12.48 -22.97
C MET A 41 4.92 -13.99 -22.74
N GLY A 42 5.97 -14.60 -22.15
CA GLY A 42 5.98 -16.01 -21.80
C GLY A 42 4.87 -16.37 -20.81
N ALA A 43 4.69 -15.57 -19.76
CA ALA A 43 3.64 -15.75 -18.78
C ALA A 43 2.23 -15.57 -19.38
N ARG A 44 2.03 -14.54 -20.21
CA ARG A 44 0.77 -14.31 -20.94
C ARG A 44 0.39 -15.53 -21.77
N LEU A 45 1.31 -16.02 -22.60
CA LEU A 45 1.09 -17.21 -23.40
C LEU A 45 0.83 -18.45 -22.53
N GLY A 46 1.61 -18.65 -21.48
CA GLY A 46 1.46 -19.77 -20.55
C GLY A 46 0.08 -19.78 -19.89
N PHE A 47 -0.38 -18.64 -19.39
CA PHE A 47 -1.72 -18.49 -18.81
C PHE A 47 -2.81 -18.75 -19.85
N SER A 48 -2.69 -18.16 -21.06
CA SER A 48 -3.65 -18.36 -22.15
C SER A 48 -3.79 -19.84 -22.53
N VAL A 49 -2.68 -20.56 -22.61
CA VAL A 49 -2.68 -22.00 -22.91
C VAL A 49 -3.32 -22.79 -21.75
N ALA A 50 -2.93 -22.51 -20.50
CA ALA A 50 -3.40 -23.24 -19.33
C ALA A 50 -4.90 -23.05 -19.07
N THR A 51 -5.45 -21.89 -19.44
CA THR A 51 -6.85 -21.51 -19.22
C THR A 51 -7.70 -21.56 -20.49
N ASP A 52 -7.22 -22.20 -21.55
CA ASP A 52 -7.99 -22.36 -22.78
C ASP A 52 -9.12 -23.40 -22.66
N VAL A 53 -9.04 -24.26 -21.63
CA VAL A 53 -10.05 -25.28 -21.30
C VAL A 53 -10.56 -25.01 -19.90
N GLN A 54 -11.86 -25.24 -19.70
CA GLN A 54 -12.46 -25.16 -18.38
C GLN A 54 -11.94 -26.30 -17.49
N PRO A 55 -11.33 -26.00 -16.32
CA PRO A 55 -10.86 -27.01 -15.39
C PRO A 55 -11.96 -27.47 -14.42
N GLU A 56 -11.87 -28.69 -13.90
CA GLU A 56 -12.67 -29.10 -12.73
C GLU A 56 -12.14 -28.46 -11.44
N ILE A 57 -10.80 -28.42 -11.31
CA ILE A 57 -10.08 -27.78 -10.20
C ILE A 57 -8.97 -26.91 -10.77
N LEU A 58 -8.96 -25.63 -10.40
CA LEU A 58 -7.91 -24.67 -10.74
C LEU A 58 -7.17 -24.25 -9.48
N ILE A 59 -5.85 -24.47 -9.47
CA ILE A 59 -4.96 -23.97 -8.42
C ILE A 59 -4.25 -22.75 -8.98
N VAL A 60 -4.39 -21.62 -8.29
CA VAL A 60 -3.78 -20.35 -8.68
C VAL A 60 -2.86 -19.91 -7.55
N ASP A 61 -1.56 -19.92 -7.83
CA ASP A 61 -0.54 -19.45 -6.91
C ASP A 61 0.16 -18.23 -7.51
N GLU A 62 -0.14 -17.04 -6.98
CA GLU A 62 0.56 -15.76 -7.21
C GLU A 62 0.73 -15.25 -8.68
N ILE A 63 0.37 -16.07 -9.69
CA ILE A 63 0.54 -15.84 -11.13
C ILE A 63 -0.39 -14.74 -11.67
N LEU A 64 -1.40 -14.34 -10.90
CA LEU A 64 -2.28 -13.21 -11.27
C LEU A 64 -1.60 -11.84 -11.15
N GLY A 65 -0.34 -11.78 -10.74
CA GLY A 65 0.49 -10.57 -10.79
C GLY A 65 1.29 -10.40 -12.08
N VAL A 66 1.28 -11.37 -13.00
CA VAL A 66 2.16 -11.35 -14.18
C VAL A 66 1.44 -10.81 -15.42
N GLY A 67 2.08 -9.87 -16.12
CA GLY A 67 1.51 -9.15 -17.26
C GLY A 67 1.20 -7.69 -16.94
N ASP A 68 0.76 -6.95 -17.94
CA ASP A 68 0.24 -5.58 -17.76
C ASP A 68 -1.15 -5.58 -17.10
N ALA A 69 -1.59 -4.42 -16.58
CA ALA A 69 -2.87 -4.28 -15.89
C ALA A 69 -4.06 -4.76 -16.75
N THR A 70 -4.00 -4.54 -18.06
CA THR A 70 -5.02 -4.98 -19.01
C THR A 70 -5.10 -6.51 -19.07
N PHE A 71 -3.97 -7.20 -19.12
CA PHE A 71 -3.93 -8.66 -19.11
C PHE A 71 -4.34 -9.23 -17.75
N GLN A 72 -3.95 -8.60 -16.65
CA GLN A 72 -4.38 -9.02 -15.30
C GLN A 72 -5.92 -9.00 -15.18
N GLN A 73 -6.57 -7.93 -15.68
CA GLN A 73 -8.02 -7.84 -15.72
C GLN A 73 -8.65 -8.96 -16.56
N LYS A 74 -8.11 -9.25 -17.76
CA LYS A 74 -8.57 -10.36 -18.60
C LYS A 74 -8.42 -11.73 -17.92
N SER A 75 -7.30 -11.95 -17.24
CA SER A 75 -7.04 -13.18 -16.48
C SER A 75 -8.01 -13.34 -15.32
N PHE A 76 -8.34 -12.25 -14.64
CA PHE A 76 -9.32 -12.23 -13.56
C PHE A 76 -10.72 -12.60 -14.07
N GLU A 77 -11.19 -11.96 -15.13
CA GLU A 77 -12.48 -12.28 -15.77
C GLU A 77 -12.54 -13.73 -16.25
N ARG A 78 -11.43 -14.27 -16.79
CA ARG A 78 -11.33 -15.67 -17.19
C ARG A 78 -11.56 -16.60 -15.98
N ILE A 79 -10.96 -16.31 -14.84
CA ILE A 79 -11.10 -17.15 -13.63
C ILE A 79 -12.51 -17.04 -13.04
N GLN A 80 -13.09 -15.83 -13.01
CA GLN A 80 -14.49 -15.67 -12.60
C GLN A 80 -15.44 -16.46 -13.48
N SER A 81 -15.21 -16.52 -14.80
CA SER A 81 -16.05 -17.32 -15.69
C SER A 81 -15.96 -18.83 -15.41
N PHE A 82 -14.78 -19.32 -14.99
CA PHE A 82 -14.63 -20.70 -14.52
C PHE A 82 -15.38 -20.95 -13.22
N GLN A 83 -15.31 -20.03 -12.27
CA GLN A 83 -16.07 -20.10 -11.02
C GLN A 83 -17.58 -20.18 -11.29
N ALA A 84 -18.09 -19.27 -12.12
CA ALA A 84 -19.50 -19.21 -12.50
C ALA A 84 -19.97 -20.47 -13.23
N SER A 85 -19.05 -21.16 -13.92
CA SER A 85 -19.31 -22.42 -14.63
C SER A 85 -19.13 -23.66 -13.76
N GLY A 86 -18.91 -23.51 -12.45
CA GLY A 86 -18.85 -24.62 -11.48
C GLY A 86 -17.44 -25.17 -11.20
N SER A 87 -16.38 -24.51 -11.68
CA SER A 87 -15.00 -24.95 -11.42
C SER A 87 -14.62 -24.64 -9.97
N THR A 88 -13.95 -25.58 -9.29
CA THR A 88 -13.39 -25.32 -7.95
C THR A 88 -12.08 -24.56 -8.07
N ILE A 89 -11.94 -23.44 -7.36
CA ILE A 89 -10.73 -22.61 -7.42
C ILE A 89 -10.06 -22.61 -6.04
N LEU A 90 -8.78 -22.97 -6.00
CA LEU A 90 -7.91 -22.78 -4.85
C LEU A 90 -6.97 -21.61 -5.16
N LEU A 91 -7.15 -20.50 -4.46
CA LEU A 91 -6.36 -19.29 -4.63
C LEU A 91 -5.38 -19.11 -3.47
N VAL A 92 -4.11 -18.91 -3.80
CA VAL A 92 -3.06 -18.48 -2.88
C VAL A 92 -2.63 -17.07 -3.29
N THR A 93 -2.80 -16.11 -2.38
CA THR A 93 -2.49 -14.70 -2.64
C THR A 93 -2.22 -13.93 -1.35
N HIS A 94 -1.38 -12.90 -1.46
CA HIS A 94 -1.18 -11.90 -0.41
C HIS A 94 -2.20 -10.75 -0.43
N SER A 95 -3.06 -10.69 -1.46
CA SER A 95 -4.10 -9.66 -1.57
C SER A 95 -5.38 -10.09 -0.85
N LEU A 96 -5.65 -9.49 0.31
CA LEU A 96 -6.88 -9.73 1.06
C LEU A 96 -8.14 -9.27 0.31
N GLU A 97 -8.02 -8.23 -0.52
CA GLU A 97 -9.10 -7.77 -1.41
C GLU A 97 -9.51 -8.87 -2.39
N ARG A 98 -8.54 -9.49 -3.08
CA ARG A 98 -8.81 -10.62 -3.99
C ARG A 98 -9.43 -11.82 -3.25
N VAL A 99 -9.01 -12.08 -2.01
CA VAL A 99 -9.62 -13.13 -1.18
C VAL A 99 -11.10 -12.82 -0.94
N ARG A 100 -11.46 -11.58 -0.57
CA ARG A 100 -12.86 -11.19 -0.36
C ARG A 100 -13.70 -11.27 -1.63
N GLU A 101 -13.16 -10.84 -2.76
CA GLU A 101 -13.88 -10.80 -4.03
C GLU A 101 -14.09 -12.19 -4.66
N MET A 102 -13.09 -13.07 -4.57
CA MET A 102 -13.08 -14.33 -5.33
C MET A 102 -13.47 -15.54 -4.47
N CYS A 103 -13.19 -15.52 -3.17
CA CYS A 103 -13.34 -16.70 -2.33
C CYS A 103 -14.65 -16.63 -1.53
N THR A 104 -15.40 -17.73 -1.54
CA THR A 104 -16.52 -17.92 -0.61
C THR A 104 -16.06 -18.46 0.74
N ARG A 105 -14.91 -19.16 0.76
CA ARG A 105 -14.27 -19.76 1.91
C ARG A 105 -12.78 -19.42 1.91
N ALA A 106 -12.23 -19.09 3.08
CA ALA A 106 -10.80 -18.85 3.26
C ALA A 106 -10.24 -19.70 4.40
N ILE A 107 -8.94 -19.97 4.31
CA ILE A 107 -8.14 -20.67 5.31
C ILE A 107 -7.00 -19.74 5.71
N TRP A 108 -6.92 -19.44 7.00
CA TRP A 108 -5.82 -18.67 7.57
C TRP A 108 -4.85 -19.59 8.31
N LEU A 109 -3.60 -19.57 7.87
CA LEU A 109 -2.47 -20.24 8.51
C LEU A 109 -1.54 -19.24 9.21
N ASP A 110 -1.07 -19.59 10.41
CA ASP A 110 -0.03 -18.85 11.15
C ASP A 110 1.07 -19.83 11.57
N GLN A 111 2.30 -19.59 11.10
CA GLN A 111 3.46 -20.47 11.32
C GLN A 111 3.19 -21.95 11.02
N GLY A 112 2.46 -22.22 9.94
CA GLY A 112 2.10 -23.58 9.51
C GLY A 112 0.93 -24.21 10.26
N ASN A 113 0.32 -23.51 11.22
CA ASN A 113 -0.87 -23.99 11.95
C ASN A 113 -2.14 -23.35 11.41
N LEU A 114 -3.21 -24.14 11.30
CA LEU A 114 -4.53 -23.63 10.98
C LEU A 114 -5.07 -22.80 12.14
N VAL A 115 -5.27 -21.51 11.91
CA VAL A 115 -5.86 -20.61 12.91
C VAL A 115 -7.36 -20.53 12.72
N MET A 116 -7.81 -20.36 11.49
CA MET A 116 -9.23 -20.22 11.17
C MET A 116 -9.55 -20.72 9.76
N GLU A 117 -10.70 -21.36 9.61
CA GLU A 117 -11.34 -21.67 8.33
C GLU A 117 -12.81 -21.21 8.41
N GLY A 118 -13.32 -20.62 7.33
CA GLY A 118 -14.71 -20.18 7.28
C GLY A 118 -15.00 -19.29 6.09
N ASN A 119 -16.08 -18.52 6.18
CA ASN A 119 -16.42 -17.52 5.17
C ASN A 119 -15.25 -16.53 4.97
N ALA A 120 -14.94 -16.19 3.72
CA ALA A 120 -13.77 -15.38 3.40
C ALA A 120 -13.79 -14.00 4.10
N GLU A 121 -14.93 -13.32 4.14
CA GLU A 121 -15.05 -12.00 4.78
C GLU A 121 -14.75 -12.08 6.29
N GLN A 122 -15.29 -13.11 6.96
CA GLN A 122 -15.09 -13.32 8.39
C GLN A 122 -13.63 -13.66 8.71
N VAL A 123 -13.02 -14.57 7.94
CA VAL A 123 -11.63 -14.99 8.14
C VAL A 123 -10.67 -13.84 7.88
N VAL A 124 -10.90 -13.05 6.82
CA VAL A 124 -10.09 -11.87 6.53
C VAL A 124 -10.23 -10.81 7.63
N GLY A 125 -11.44 -10.58 8.15
CA GLY A 125 -11.66 -9.67 9.28
C GLY A 125 -10.89 -10.10 10.54
N GLN A 126 -10.96 -11.38 10.91
CA GLN A 126 -10.23 -11.93 12.06
C GLN A 126 -8.72 -11.91 11.87
N TYR A 127 -8.24 -12.19 10.65
CA TYR A 127 -6.82 -12.08 10.30
C TYR A 127 -6.29 -10.67 10.51
N LEU A 128 -7.03 -9.66 10.03
CA LEU A 128 -6.67 -8.25 10.18
C LEU A 128 -6.66 -7.83 11.66
N GLU A 129 -7.66 -8.24 12.43
CA GLU A 129 -7.74 -7.94 13.87
C GLU A 129 -6.60 -8.60 14.65
N HIS A 130 -6.24 -9.85 14.35
CA HIS A 130 -5.10 -10.51 14.96
C HIS A 130 -3.76 -9.84 14.63
N ASN A 131 -3.59 -9.40 13.38
CA ASN A 131 -2.40 -8.65 12.99
C ASN A 131 -2.36 -7.29 13.71
N LYS A 132 -3.50 -6.59 13.84
CA LYS A 132 -3.63 -5.38 14.64
C LYS A 132 -3.19 -5.61 16.09
N GLN A 133 -3.70 -6.65 16.75
CA GLN A 133 -3.34 -6.98 18.13
C GLN A 133 -1.87 -7.36 18.29
N LYS A 134 -1.29 -8.11 17.34
CA LYS A 134 0.15 -8.42 17.31
C LYS A 134 0.98 -7.15 17.15
N GLU A 135 0.57 -6.22 16.30
CA GLU A 135 1.25 -4.94 16.12
C GLU A 135 1.11 -4.04 17.36
N GLU A 136 -0.08 -3.92 17.94
CA GLU A 136 -0.31 -3.16 19.19
C GLU A 136 0.53 -3.71 20.34
N THR A 137 0.57 -5.05 20.49
CA THR A 137 1.41 -5.71 21.49
C THR A 137 2.90 -5.47 21.21
N ARG A 138 3.31 -5.42 19.94
CA ARG A 138 4.70 -5.13 19.56
C ARG A 138 5.07 -3.69 19.89
N LEU A 139 4.21 -2.72 19.57
CA LEU A 139 4.40 -1.30 19.85
C LEU A 139 4.43 -1.04 21.37
N GLN A 140 3.56 -1.68 22.14
CA GLN A 140 3.57 -1.60 23.62
C GLN A 140 4.82 -2.23 24.25
N LYS A 141 5.28 -3.39 23.74
CA LYS A 141 6.51 -4.04 24.21
C LYS A 141 7.75 -3.24 23.83
N GLN A 142 7.78 -2.67 22.65
CA GLN A 142 8.87 -1.81 22.19
C GLN A 142 8.99 -0.56 23.08
N HIS A 143 7.87 -0.01 23.56
CA HIS A 143 7.84 1.09 24.51
C HIS A 143 8.32 0.72 25.94
N THR A 144 8.22 -0.55 26.33
CA THR A 144 8.73 -1.05 27.63
C THR A 144 10.22 -1.38 27.55
N ILE A 145 10.68 -1.90 26.40
CA ILE A 145 12.06 -2.33 26.17
C ILE A 145 12.98 -1.15 25.82
N GLU A 146 12.50 -0.10 25.15
CA GLU A 146 13.31 1.08 24.80
C GLU A 146 13.78 1.92 26.00
N LYS A 147 13.20 1.71 27.19
CA LYS A 147 13.73 2.29 28.44
C LYS A 147 14.84 1.46 29.11
N GLU A 148 15.01 0.18 28.76
CA GLU A 148 15.95 -0.71 29.49
C GLU A 148 17.04 -1.34 28.62
N GLU A 149 16.91 -1.43 27.29
CA GLU A 149 17.88 -2.16 26.46
C GLU A 149 18.62 -1.27 25.45
N LYS A 150 19.39 -0.29 25.94
CA LYS A 150 20.65 0.11 25.27
C LYS A 150 21.68 -1.00 25.50
N LYS A 151 21.54 -2.12 24.79
CA LYS A 151 22.60 -3.12 24.46
C LYS A 151 21.93 -4.41 24.01
N GLU A 152 21.80 -4.59 22.70
CA GLU A 152 22.53 -5.62 21.94
C GLU A 152 21.90 -5.85 20.55
N GLU A 153 22.72 -5.57 19.53
CA GLU A 153 22.79 -6.16 18.19
C GLU A 153 21.50 -6.31 17.35
N LYS A 154 21.26 -5.33 16.46
CA LYS A 154 20.42 -5.51 15.26
C LYS A 154 21.29 -5.66 14.01
N LYS A 155 20.95 -6.67 13.20
CA LYS A 155 21.37 -6.81 11.80
C LYS A 155 21.16 -5.49 11.04
N GLU A 156 22.12 -5.17 10.18
CA GLU A 156 22.26 -3.91 9.42
C GLU A 156 21.03 -3.60 8.53
N ASP A 157 20.03 -2.94 9.10
CA ASP A 157 19.18 -2.02 8.33
C ASP A 157 19.98 -0.72 8.11
N ALA A 158 19.82 -0.11 6.95
CA ALA A 158 20.39 1.21 6.66
C ALA A 158 19.97 2.23 7.75
N PRO A 159 20.83 3.21 8.08
CA PRO A 159 20.52 4.19 9.11
C PRO A 159 19.24 4.94 8.75
N LYS A 160 18.22 4.87 9.63
CA LYS A 160 16.96 5.62 9.51
C LYS A 160 17.09 7.10 9.87
N ARG A 161 18.30 7.56 10.17
CA ARG A 161 18.63 8.96 10.44
C ARG A 161 19.97 9.32 9.84
N TRP A 162 20.04 10.43 9.11
CA TRP A 162 21.28 10.93 8.51
C TRP A 162 21.23 12.45 8.30
N GLY A 163 22.38 13.07 8.12
CA GLY A 163 22.52 14.51 7.88
C GLY A 163 23.83 15.05 8.46
N THR A 164 24.17 16.30 8.16
CA THR A 164 25.39 16.96 8.66
C THR A 164 25.31 17.36 10.13
N GLN A 165 24.10 17.38 10.71
CA GLN A 165 23.77 17.78 12.08
C GLN A 165 24.15 19.22 12.42
N ARG A 166 24.31 20.11 11.42
CA ARG A 166 24.47 21.55 11.65
C ARG A 166 23.20 22.15 12.29
N ALA A 167 22.04 21.70 11.82
CA ALA A 167 20.78 21.74 12.57
C ALA A 167 20.34 20.30 12.84
N GLU A 168 19.89 20.06 14.06
CA GLU A 168 19.50 18.76 14.56
C GLU A 168 18.03 18.77 14.96
N ILE A 169 17.26 17.75 14.58
CA ILE A 169 15.91 17.52 15.08
C ILE A 169 16.03 16.84 16.46
N THR A 170 15.63 17.56 17.50
CA THR A 170 15.77 17.09 18.89
C THR A 170 14.56 16.33 19.39
N ASP A 171 13.37 16.63 18.85
CA ASP A 171 12.12 15.99 19.26
C ASP A 171 11.04 16.18 18.20
N VAL A 172 10.13 15.19 18.09
CA VAL A 172 8.98 15.25 17.17
C VAL A 172 7.75 14.71 17.87
N CYS A 173 6.74 15.57 18.03
CA CYS A 173 5.47 15.23 18.66
C CYS A 173 4.34 15.28 17.64
N ILE A 174 3.47 14.26 17.67
CA ILE A 174 2.19 14.27 16.96
C ILE A 174 1.13 14.59 18.01
N GLU A 175 0.49 15.74 17.88
CA GLU A 175 -0.42 16.32 18.86
C GLU A 175 -1.85 16.42 18.30
N ASN A 176 -2.85 16.35 19.19
CA ASN A 176 -4.24 16.66 18.85
C ASN A 176 -4.55 18.17 18.93
N SER A 177 -5.82 18.56 18.76
CA SER A 177 -6.28 19.96 18.82
C SER A 177 -6.06 20.65 20.16
N VAL A 178 -5.85 19.89 21.24
CA VAL A 178 -5.61 20.41 22.60
C VAL A 178 -4.11 20.44 22.94
N GLY A 179 -3.24 19.98 22.03
CA GLY A 179 -1.79 19.95 22.20
C GLY A 179 -1.27 18.75 22.98
N ASN A 180 -2.09 17.72 23.22
CA ASN A 180 -1.63 16.48 23.85
C ASN A 180 -1.08 15.54 22.79
N GLU A 181 0.02 14.85 23.11
CA GLU A 181 0.59 13.83 22.23
C GLU A 181 -0.43 12.68 22.04
N GLN A 182 -0.65 12.31 20.78
CA GLN A 182 -1.63 11.32 20.38
C GLN A 182 -1.12 10.55 19.15
N ARG A 183 -1.35 9.24 19.15
CA ARG A 183 -0.93 8.34 18.07
C ARG A 183 -2.10 7.70 17.32
N ILE A 184 -3.33 7.83 17.83
CA ILE A 184 -4.55 7.28 17.22
C ILE A 184 -5.48 8.45 16.91
N PHE A 185 -5.86 8.62 15.66
CA PHE A 185 -6.73 9.66 15.17
C PHE A 185 -7.95 9.05 14.47
N GLN A 186 -8.99 9.83 14.28
CA GLN A 186 -10.09 9.53 13.37
C GLN A 186 -9.94 10.36 12.09
N THR A 187 -10.54 9.90 10.99
CA THR A 187 -10.65 10.72 9.78
C THR A 187 -11.37 12.03 10.12
N GLY A 188 -10.77 13.16 9.75
CA GLY A 188 -11.27 14.50 10.03
C GLY A 188 -10.77 15.12 11.34
N ASP A 189 -10.05 14.38 12.19
CA ASP A 189 -9.42 14.96 13.38
C ASP A 189 -8.37 16.02 13.01
N GLU A 190 -8.13 16.96 13.92
CA GLU A 190 -6.98 17.86 13.81
C GLU A 190 -5.69 17.13 14.22
N LEU A 191 -4.69 17.16 13.35
CA LEU A 191 -3.35 16.62 13.61
C LEU A 191 -2.31 17.74 13.54
N ASN A 192 -1.50 17.84 14.58
CA ASN A 192 -0.43 18.83 14.70
C ASN A 192 0.92 18.12 14.78
N LEU A 193 1.82 18.32 13.81
CA LEU A 193 3.20 17.83 13.88
C LEU A 193 4.14 18.93 14.36
N ARG A 194 4.69 18.77 15.55
CA ARG A 194 5.69 19.67 16.14
C ARG A 194 7.08 19.08 15.95
N ILE A 195 7.98 19.84 15.34
CA ILE A 195 9.38 19.49 15.15
C ILE A 195 10.22 20.46 15.97
N ARG A 196 10.85 19.99 17.05
CA ARG A 196 11.82 20.77 17.81
C ARG A 196 13.22 20.53 17.25
N TYR A 197 14.02 21.59 17.23
CA TYR A 197 15.37 21.52 16.69
C TYR A 197 16.39 22.27 17.55
N HIS A 198 17.67 21.97 17.30
CA HIS A 198 18.81 22.72 17.78
C HIS A 198 19.76 23.02 16.61
N ALA A 199 19.93 24.29 16.27
CA ALA A 199 20.93 24.75 15.31
C ALA A 199 22.25 25.05 16.03
N HIS A 200 23.29 24.27 15.73
CA HIS A 200 24.62 24.38 16.35
C HIS A 200 25.42 25.58 15.83
N GLU A 201 24.99 26.16 14.72
CA GLU A 201 25.53 27.37 14.11
C GLU A 201 24.42 28.17 13.42
N LEU A 202 24.78 29.33 12.84
CA LEU A 202 23.84 30.16 12.11
C LEU A 202 23.51 29.55 10.74
N ILE A 203 22.22 29.29 10.48
CA ILE A 203 21.72 28.70 9.22
C ILE A 203 20.60 29.59 8.65
N ASP A 204 20.79 30.19 7.48
CA ASP A 204 19.88 31.18 6.88
C ASP A 204 19.07 30.65 5.68
N ASP A 205 19.22 29.38 5.35
CA ASP A 205 18.61 28.70 4.22
C ASP A 205 17.89 27.39 4.60
N ALA A 206 17.61 27.18 5.88
CA ALA A 206 16.92 25.99 6.37
C ALA A 206 15.49 25.89 5.82
N VAL A 207 15.10 24.65 5.50
CA VAL A 207 13.76 24.26 5.06
C VAL A 207 13.34 23.03 5.86
N PHE A 208 12.20 23.11 6.55
CA PHE A 208 11.64 21.97 7.25
C PHE A 208 10.63 21.28 6.35
N GLY A 209 10.73 19.96 6.25
CA GLY A 209 9.82 19.14 5.48
C GLY A 209 9.32 17.95 6.29
N MET A 210 8.19 17.40 5.86
CA MET A 210 7.76 16.07 6.29
C MET A 210 7.36 15.23 5.07
N ALA A 211 7.21 13.93 5.28
CA ALA A 211 6.54 13.04 4.34
C ALA A 211 5.65 12.06 5.10
N VAL A 212 4.42 11.87 4.65
CA VAL A 212 3.53 10.83 5.17
C VAL A 212 3.55 9.63 4.22
N HIS A 213 3.76 8.45 4.77
CA HIS A 213 3.78 7.18 4.06
C HIS A 213 2.73 6.23 4.60
N SER A 214 2.12 5.42 3.74
CA SER A 214 1.34 4.26 4.18
C SER A 214 2.24 3.20 4.82
N HIS A 215 1.65 2.25 5.55
CA HIS A 215 2.38 1.07 6.03
C HIS A 215 3.01 0.25 4.88
N SER A 216 2.39 0.22 3.70
CA SER A 216 2.96 -0.42 2.50
C SER A 216 4.11 0.36 1.85
N GLY A 217 4.48 1.52 2.40
CA GLY A 217 5.60 2.36 1.93
C GLY A 217 5.24 3.37 0.85
N VAL A 218 3.97 3.45 0.42
CA VAL A 218 3.51 4.44 -0.57
C VAL A 218 3.66 5.83 0.03
N HIS A 219 4.36 6.72 -0.67
CA HIS A 219 4.43 8.13 -0.32
C HIS A 219 3.09 8.81 -0.64
N ILE A 220 2.44 9.38 0.37
CA ILE A 220 1.11 9.99 0.25
C ILE A 220 1.23 11.48 -0.01
N THR A 221 2.03 12.18 0.80
CA THR A 221 2.25 13.63 0.69
C THR A 221 3.56 14.03 1.37
N GLY A 222 4.10 15.20 1.00
CA GLY A 222 5.32 15.73 1.59
C GLY A 222 5.44 17.25 1.53
N PRO A 223 4.69 18.00 2.37
CA PRO A 223 4.80 19.45 2.44
C PRO A 223 6.10 19.89 3.10
N ASN A 224 6.58 21.07 2.72
CA ASN A 224 7.72 21.73 3.36
C ASN A 224 7.50 23.25 3.47
N THR A 225 8.30 23.91 4.30
CA THR A 225 8.17 25.35 4.59
C THR A 225 8.41 26.22 3.36
N GLN A 226 9.30 25.82 2.46
CA GLN A 226 9.60 26.56 1.22
C GLN A 226 8.43 26.55 0.24
N VAL A 227 7.83 25.39 -0.03
CA VAL A 227 6.66 25.23 -0.91
C VAL A 227 5.43 25.93 -0.30
N ALA A 228 5.33 25.93 1.03
CA ALA A 228 4.29 26.67 1.75
C ALA A 228 4.48 28.20 1.74
N GLY A 229 5.62 28.71 1.26
CA GLY A 229 5.94 30.14 1.29
C GLY A 229 6.20 30.69 2.70
N LEU A 230 6.53 29.82 3.67
CA LEU A 230 6.91 30.23 5.02
C LEU A 230 8.38 30.64 5.03
N GLU A 231 8.63 31.94 5.12
CA GLU A 231 9.99 32.47 5.33
C GLU A 231 10.43 32.22 6.77
N LEU A 232 11.47 31.40 6.93
CA LEU A 232 12.08 31.14 8.22
C LEU A 232 13.18 32.19 8.48
N PRO A 233 13.31 32.69 9.72
CA PRO A 233 14.48 33.47 10.10
C PRO A 233 15.73 32.58 10.06
N ALA A 234 16.91 33.21 10.10
CA ALA A 234 18.13 32.45 10.34
C ALA A 234 18.04 31.70 11.67
N LEU A 235 18.28 30.40 11.64
CA LEU A 235 18.21 29.53 12.80
C LEU A 235 19.52 29.60 13.58
N GLN A 236 19.42 29.69 14.91
CA GLN A 236 20.53 29.52 15.84
C GLN A 236 20.00 29.09 17.21
N GLY A 237 20.60 28.07 17.83
CA GLY A 237 20.13 27.53 19.10
C GLY A 237 18.83 26.75 18.96
N GLN A 238 18.00 26.75 20.01
CA GLN A 238 16.78 25.95 20.07
C GLN A 238 15.58 26.66 19.43
N GLY A 239 14.72 25.88 18.77
CA GLY A 239 13.44 26.36 18.28
C GLY A 239 12.49 25.23 17.92
N GLU A 240 11.32 25.59 17.41
CA GLU A 240 10.32 24.63 16.94
C GLU A 240 9.59 25.12 15.68
N VAL A 241 9.14 24.16 14.88
CA VAL A 241 8.28 24.37 13.71
C VAL A 241 7.05 23.49 13.85
N LEU A 242 5.89 24.05 13.53
CA LEU A 242 4.60 23.38 13.66
C LEU A 242 3.90 23.28 12.32
N PHE A 243 3.53 22.07 11.92
CA PHE A 243 2.64 21.83 10.79
C PHE A 243 1.28 21.38 11.29
N ARG A 244 0.21 22.07 10.87
CA ARG A 244 -1.16 21.75 11.29
C ARG A 244 -1.98 21.22 10.13
N VAL A 245 -2.71 20.15 10.40
CA VAL A 245 -3.73 19.57 9.52
C VAL A 245 -5.07 19.74 10.22
N PRO A 246 -5.88 20.75 9.85
CA PRO A 246 -7.13 21.05 10.55
C PRO A 246 -8.16 19.92 10.51
N ALA A 247 -8.16 19.14 9.43
CA ALA A 247 -9.00 17.97 9.27
C ALA A 247 -8.22 16.90 8.50
N LEU A 248 -7.86 15.81 9.17
CA LEU A 248 -7.01 14.76 8.63
C LEU A 248 -7.74 14.00 7.51
N PRO A 249 -7.29 14.08 6.24
CA PRO A 249 -8.01 13.50 5.12
C PRO A 249 -7.60 12.03 4.87
N LEU A 250 -7.12 11.32 5.89
CA LEU A 250 -6.65 9.94 5.75
C LEU A 250 -7.73 8.97 6.20
N LEU A 251 -7.87 7.84 5.50
CA LEU A 251 -8.77 6.74 5.87
C LEU A 251 -8.11 5.81 6.89
N GLU A 252 -8.82 4.78 7.33
CA GLU A 252 -8.33 3.83 8.32
C GLU A 252 -7.01 3.16 7.86
N GLY A 253 -6.00 3.17 8.74
CA GLY A 253 -4.69 2.62 8.40
C GLY A 253 -3.58 3.02 9.36
N LEU A 254 -2.42 2.38 9.19
CA LEU A 254 -1.17 2.73 9.86
C LEU A 254 -0.30 3.56 8.91
N TYR A 255 0.21 4.68 9.41
CA TYR A 255 0.97 5.66 8.67
C TYR A 255 2.30 5.95 9.36
N HIS A 256 3.30 6.31 8.57
CA HIS A 256 4.62 6.72 9.05
C HIS A 256 4.94 8.12 8.55
N ILE A 257 5.60 8.91 9.39
CA ILE A 257 6.07 10.26 9.10
C ILE A 257 7.59 10.25 9.05
N SER A 258 8.14 10.75 7.95
CA SER A 258 9.52 11.22 7.88
C SER A 258 9.55 12.72 8.11
N VAL A 259 10.62 13.23 8.72
CA VAL A 259 10.85 14.67 8.87
C VAL A 259 12.27 15.01 8.45
N ALA A 260 12.47 16.23 7.97
CA ALA A 260 13.77 16.68 7.50
C ALA A 260 13.99 18.17 7.77
N ILE A 261 15.25 18.52 7.98
CA ILE A 261 15.78 19.86 7.82
C ILE A 261 16.81 19.78 6.69
N VAL A 262 16.53 20.49 5.60
CA VAL A 262 17.41 20.58 4.42
C VAL A 262 17.73 22.04 4.12
N ASN A 263 18.72 22.29 3.28
CA ASN A 263 18.95 23.63 2.75
C ASN A 263 17.96 23.96 1.61
N ARG A 264 17.80 25.24 1.29
CA ARG A 264 16.87 25.74 0.25
C ARG A 264 17.18 25.20 -1.15
N ALA A 265 18.42 24.78 -1.39
CA ALA A 265 18.85 24.19 -2.66
C ALA A 265 18.58 22.68 -2.74
N ASP A 266 18.13 22.04 -1.65
CA ASP A 266 17.95 20.58 -1.52
C ASP A 266 19.22 19.78 -1.86
N THR A 267 20.39 20.37 -1.61
CA THR A 267 21.72 19.77 -1.85
C THR A 267 22.40 19.32 -0.56
N GLU A 268 21.98 19.87 0.58
CA GLU A 268 22.50 19.53 1.89
C GLU A 268 21.35 19.14 2.82
N ILE A 269 21.51 17.99 3.47
CA ILE A 269 20.59 17.49 4.49
C ILE A 269 21.22 17.77 5.84
N TYR A 270 20.62 18.65 6.64
CA TYR A 270 21.08 18.92 7.99
C TYR A 270 20.70 17.77 8.93
N ASP A 271 19.45 17.33 8.90
CA ASP A 271 18.99 16.15 9.62
C ASP A 271 17.76 15.57 8.94
N TYR A 272 17.69 14.25 8.81
CA TYR A 272 16.60 13.53 8.18
C TYR A 272 16.27 12.31 9.01
N HIS A 273 15.00 12.15 9.35
CA HIS A 273 14.46 11.01 10.07
C HIS A 273 13.53 10.23 9.13
N ASP A 274 13.91 9.03 8.70
CA ASP A 274 13.14 8.21 7.78
C ASP A 274 12.12 7.33 8.49
N ARG A 275 10.84 7.69 8.38
CA ARG A 275 9.69 6.89 8.85
C ARG A 275 9.86 6.45 10.31
N LEU A 276 10.35 7.35 11.16
CA LEU A 276 10.59 7.10 12.58
C LEU A 276 9.37 7.36 13.46
N TYR A 277 8.33 7.98 12.91
CA TYR A 277 7.16 8.41 13.69
C TYR A 277 5.90 7.84 13.09
N ASP A 278 5.21 6.95 13.82
CA ASP A 278 3.95 6.39 13.37
C ASP A 278 2.73 7.08 14.02
N PHE A 279 1.61 7.01 13.31
CA PHE A 279 0.28 7.23 13.84
C PHE A 279 -0.71 6.35 13.09
N ARG A 280 -1.85 6.08 13.73
CA ARG A 280 -2.92 5.26 13.20
C ARG A 280 -4.17 6.10 13.02
N VAL A 281 -4.91 5.85 11.95
CA VAL A 281 -6.30 6.29 11.80
C VAL A 281 -7.21 5.11 12.09
N ASP A 282 -8.16 5.28 13.02
CA ASP A 282 -9.14 4.26 13.41
C ASP A 282 -10.56 4.85 13.44
N ASN A 283 -11.43 4.37 12.55
CA ASN A 283 -12.79 4.87 12.38
C ASN A 283 -13.86 3.90 12.92
N THR A 284 -13.49 2.90 13.72
CA THR A 284 -14.40 1.83 14.20
C THR A 284 -15.61 2.34 15.00
N GLY A 285 -15.60 3.58 15.50
CA GLY A 285 -16.73 4.23 16.18
C GLY A 285 -17.44 5.35 15.42
N ASN A 286 -16.90 5.79 14.28
CA ASN A 286 -17.45 6.87 13.46
C ASN A 286 -17.12 6.60 11.98
N PRO A 287 -17.93 5.76 11.29
CA PRO A 287 -17.61 5.33 9.95
C PRO A 287 -17.57 6.52 9.00
N SER A 288 -16.42 6.76 8.37
CA SER A 288 -16.35 7.69 7.25
C SER A 288 -17.26 7.22 6.12
N ALA A 289 -17.88 8.16 5.40
CA ALA A 289 -18.72 7.87 4.24
C ALA A 289 -17.93 7.14 3.12
N GLU A 290 -16.63 7.40 3.07
CA GLU A 290 -15.68 6.75 2.15
C GLU A 290 -14.88 5.69 2.91
N LYS A 291 -14.81 4.46 2.37
CA LYS A 291 -14.20 3.30 3.04
C LYS A 291 -13.03 2.67 2.29
N TYR A 292 -12.75 3.15 1.08
CA TYR A 292 -11.76 2.54 0.18
C TYR A 292 -10.68 3.56 -0.19
N GLY A 293 -9.43 3.10 -0.23
CA GLY A 293 -8.26 3.91 -0.55
C GLY A 293 -7.48 4.39 0.68
N LEU A 294 -6.58 5.36 0.47
CA LEU A 294 -5.71 5.90 1.54
C LEU A 294 -6.23 7.21 2.13
N MET A 295 -7.09 7.92 1.39
CA MET A 295 -7.52 9.27 1.72
C MET A 295 -8.99 9.49 1.37
N THR A 296 -9.62 10.42 2.07
CA THR A 296 -10.98 10.87 1.78
C THR A 296 -10.98 12.15 0.96
N LEU A 297 -11.88 12.25 -0.02
CA LEU A 297 -12.14 13.45 -0.79
C LEU A 297 -13.17 14.37 -0.12
N GLN A 298 -13.83 13.90 0.93
CA GLN A 298 -14.94 14.59 1.58
C GLN A 298 -16.05 14.99 0.58
N GLY A 299 -16.29 14.13 -0.41
CA GLY A 299 -17.26 14.38 -1.47
C GLY A 299 -18.71 14.24 -1.01
N ALA A 300 -19.62 14.86 -1.75
CA ALA A 300 -21.06 14.72 -1.57
C ALA A 300 -21.72 14.27 -2.88
N TRP A 301 -22.65 13.31 -2.78
CA TRP A 301 -23.45 12.85 -3.91
C TRP A 301 -24.74 13.66 -4.00
N TYR A 302 -25.07 14.11 -5.20
CA TYR A 302 -26.33 14.78 -5.50
C TYR A 302 -27.05 13.97 -6.58
N PHE A 303 -28.29 13.59 -6.31
CA PHE A 303 -29.18 12.98 -7.29
C PHE A 303 -30.24 13.99 -7.69
N GLN A 304 -30.38 14.23 -9.00
CA GLN A 304 -31.43 15.09 -9.55
C GLN A 304 -32.33 14.25 -10.46
N GLU A 305 -33.57 14.03 -10.03
CA GLU A 305 -34.60 13.38 -10.83
C GLU A 305 -35.33 14.45 -11.67
N ASN A 306 -35.38 14.25 -12.99
CA ASN A 306 -35.90 15.14 -14.05
C ASN A 306 -34.97 16.27 -14.57
N CYS A 307 -34.29 15.99 -15.67
CA CYS A 307 -34.12 16.98 -16.74
C CYS A 307 -35.40 16.98 -17.58
N SER A 308 -36.45 17.65 -17.12
CA SER A 308 -37.56 18.02 -18.00
C SER A 308 -37.05 19.09 -18.96
N SER A 309 -36.80 18.66 -20.20
CA SER A 309 -36.66 19.52 -21.36
C SER A 309 -37.99 20.22 -21.60
N ASP A 310 -38.13 21.45 -21.14
CA ASP A 310 -39.16 22.37 -21.62
C ASP A 310 -38.51 23.59 -22.25
N HIS A 311 -38.53 23.54 -23.59
CA HIS A 311 -38.52 24.60 -24.61
C HIS A 311 -37.26 25.46 -24.84
#